data_AF-A0A1Y5GRI6-F1
#
_entry.id   AF-A0A1Y5GRI6-F1
#
_cell.length_a   1.000
_cell.length_b   1.000
_cell.length_c   1.000
_cell.angle_alpha   90.00
_cell.angle_beta   90.00
_cell.angle_gamma   90.00
#
_symmetry.space_group_name_H-M   'P 1'
#
loop_
_entity.id
_entity.type
_entity.pdbx_description
1 polymer ?
#
loop_
_entity_poly.entity_id
_entity_poly.type
_entity_poly.pdbx_seq_one_letter_code
_entity_poly.pdbx_strand_id
1 'polypeptide(L)'
;MLAQRSFAFVSLCLALIAGITWQSGLNLALFDQINTFCQQFIHDHLLILVTEFGNGTLLIVLLLLISIAQPGFSKRMLIAILLSALSIYGLKSGFSLPRPPVVLGADMIHIVGEPVRSDSFPSGHSATAFMIAGLLWLSFSTGPIRWLWVVLASLVALSRVGIGAHWPQDIAAGSLLGWVTAWFASQLSLVAFKEKANFSSGLFLSLIACIAVFTTPVEFKEYPAVQYVRVGFGVLSGLFSLYFILRLSMLRPAIGQWVERKIDWAKDYQNWLPMRFSKFGLVGFTGFLVDTLVYKSVMVAGLPHLVARAISYWVSASTNWYLNRSFTFNDAEFEEKSSQWVKYLAMCAGSFVLNYGSYYLLTEAYGIFDGDYKFIAFLIGIAMGVVFNFGVANWVIFKRDRKDWLS
;
A
#
# COMPACT_ATOMS: atom_id res chain seq x y z
N MET A 1 -11.95 -25.81 -5.02
CA MET A 1 -11.00 -26.95 -5.07
C MET A 1 -9.68 -26.63 -5.76
N LEU A 2 -9.63 -26.15 -7.01
CA LEU A 2 -8.37 -25.90 -7.73
C LEU A 2 -7.44 -24.89 -7.01
N ALA A 3 -8.00 -23.82 -6.44
CA ALA A 3 -7.26 -22.82 -5.66
C ALA A 3 -6.53 -23.40 -4.44
N GLN A 4 -7.19 -24.32 -3.72
CA GLN A 4 -6.64 -24.95 -2.52
C GLN A 4 -5.57 -25.99 -2.87
N ARG A 5 -5.77 -26.78 -3.93
CA ARG A 5 -4.78 -27.75 -4.42
C ARG A 5 -3.49 -27.06 -4.87
N SER A 6 -3.63 -26.00 -5.66
CA SER A 6 -2.48 -25.21 -6.13
C SER A 6 -1.80 -24.43 -4.99
N PHE A 7 -2.57 -23.95 -4.00
CA PHE A 7 -2.00 -23.37 -2.78
C PHE A 7 -1.16 -24.38 -1.99
N ALA A 8 -1.67 -25.61 -1.81
CA ALA A 8 -0.95 -26.68 -1.13
C ALA A 8 0.31 -27.13 -1.89
N PHE A 9 0.26 -27.11 -3.22
CA PHE A 9 1.44 -27.35 -4.06
C PHE A 9 2.54 -26.30 -3.79
N VAL A 10 2.20 -25.01 -3.77
CA VAL A 10 3.16 -23.96 -3.41
C VAL A 10 3.70 -24.16 -2.00
N SER A 11 2.86 -24.54 -1.02
CA SER A 11 3.31 -24.87 0.33
C SER A 11 4.34 -26.00 0.34
N LEU A 12 4.10 -27.07 -0.42
CA LEU A 12 5.03 -28.19 -0.53
C LEU A 12 6.36 -27.76 -1.16
N CYS A 13 6.32 -26.98 -2.24
CA CYS A 13 7.53 -26.44 -2.86
C CYS A 13 8.33 -25.57 -1.89
N LEU A 14 7.68 -24.66 -1.17
CA LEU A 14 8.34 -23.82 -0.16
C LEU A 14 8.93 -24.64 0.98
N ALA A 15 8.23 -25.69 1.44
CA ALA A 15 8.74 -26.59 2.47
C ALA A 15 9.96 -27.40 1.99
N LEU A 16 9.93 -27.90 0.75
CA LEU A 16 11.08 -28.59 0.16
C LEU A 16 12.28 -27.65 0.00
N ILE A 17 12.06 -26.43 -0.50
CA ILE A 17 13.12 -25.42 -0.62
C ILE A 17 13.70 -25.08 0.77
N ALA A 18 12.86 -24.88 1.79
CA ALA A 18 13.32 -24.61 3.15
C ALA A 18 14.13 -25.79 3.73
N GLY A 19 13.70 -27.03 3.50
CA GLY A 19 14.43 -28.23 3.96
C GLY A 19 15.75 -28.45 3.24
N ILE A 20 15.78 -28.21 1.92
CA ILE A 20 16.99 -28.34 1.09
C ILE A 20 18.02 -27.26 1.47
N THR A 21 17.57 -26.02 1.62
CA THR A 21 18.45 -24.88 1.99
C THR A 21 18.93 -24.91 3.44
N TRP A 22 18.37 -25.77 4.30
CA TRP A 22 18.89 -25.99 5.65
C TRP A 22 20.27 -26.67 5.67
N GLN A 23 20.65 -27.32 4.56
CA GLN A 23 21.98 -27.91 4.42
C GLN A 23 23.03 -26.81 4.25
N SER A 24 23.94 -26.70 5.22
CA SER A 24 24.88 -25.57 5.33
C SER A 24 25.68 -25.30 4.06
N GLY A 25 26.19 -26.34 3.39
CA GLY A 25 26.97 -26.20 2.15
C GLY A 25 26.17 -25.60 0.99
N LEU A 26 24.91 -26.00 0.84
CA LEU A 26 24.04 -25.46 -0.21
C LEU A 26 23.57 -24.04 0.12
N ASN A 27 23.28 -23.75 1.38
CA ASN A 27 22.90 -22.41 1.84
C ASN A 27 23.98 -21.37 1.50
N LEU A 28 25.25 -21.73 1.75
CA LEU A 28 26.40 -20.86 1.44
C LEU A 28 26.60 -20.70 -0.07
N ALA A 29 26.57 -21.80 -0.83
CA ALA A 29 26.75 -21.75 -2.28
C ALA A 29 25.66 -20.92 -2.98
N LEU A 30 24.41 -21.07 -2.56
CA LEU A 30 23.30 -20.27 -3.09
C LEU A 30 23.39 -18.79 -2.68
N PHE A 31 23.84 -18.51 -1.45
CA PHE A 31 24.07 -17.13 -1.02
C PHE A 31 25.09 -16.46 -1.94
N ASP A 32 26.25 -17.08 -2.14
CA ASP A 32 27.35 -16.55 -2.96
C ASP A 32 26.90 -16.30 -4.41
N GLN A 33 26.20 -17.27 -5.01
CA GLN A 33 25.68 -17.14 -6.38
C GLN A 33 24.68 -15.99 -6.52
N ILE A 34 23.69 -15.89 -5.62
CA ILE A 34 22.65 -14.86 -5.69
C ILE A 34 23.23 -13.48 -5.39
N ASN A 35 24.06 -13.37 -4.36
CA ASN A 35 24.66 -12.10 -3.92
C ASN A 35 25.59 -11.55 -5.01
N THR A 36 26.46 -12.39 -5.58
CA THR A 36 27.36 -12.02 -6.69
C THR A 36 26.58 -11.66 -7.95
N PHE A 37 25.54 -12.43 -8.31
CA PHE A 37 24.69 -12.11 -9.45
C PHE A 37 24.04 -10.73 -9.30
N CYS A 38 23.48 -10.45 -8.12
CA CYS A 38 22.88 -9.15 -7.85
C CYS A 38 23.91 -8.02 -7.97
N GLN A 39 25.11 -8.20 -7.41
CA GLN A 39 26.19 -7.21 -7.51
C GLN A 39 26.59 -6.90 -8.96
N GLN A 40 26.64 -7.92 -9.82
CA GLN A 40 27.10 -7.77 -11.20
C GLN A 40 26.02 -7.22 -12.15
N PHE A 41 24.76 -7.60 -11.94
CA PHE A 41 23.71 -7.39 -12.94
C PHE A 41 22.55 -6.50 -12.49
N ILE A 42 22.37 -6.29 -11.18
CA ILE A 42 21.21 -5.57 -10.65
C ILE A 42 21.66 -4.34 -9.87
N HIS A 43 21.23 -3.17 -10.32
CA HIS A 43 21.55 -1.92 -9.64
C HIS A 43 20.93 -1.85 -8.24
N ASP A 44 21.69 -1.37 -7.24
CA ASP A 44 21.27 -1.24 -5.85
C ASP A 44 19.94 -0.51 -5.65
N HIS A 45 19.68 0.58 -6.40
CA HIS A 45 18.41 1.28 -6.34
C HIS A 45 17.21 0.38 -6.67
N LEU A 46 17.36 -0.54 -7.63
CA LEU A 46 16.30 -1.49 -7.96
C LEU A 46 16.13 -2.52 -6.85
N LEU A 47 17.23 -3.02 -6.27
CA LEU A 47 17.17 -3.94 -5.13
C LEU A 47 16.47 -3.31 -3.93
N ILE A 48 16.76 -2.04 -3.62
CA ILE A 48 16.13 -1.25 -2.56
C ILE A 48 14.63 -1.12 -2.82
N LEU A 49 14.24 -0.70 -4.03
CA LEU A 49 12.83 -0.55 -4.38
C LEU A 49 12.07 -1.88 -4.26
N VAL A 50 12.68 -2.98 -4.71
CA VAL A 50 12.08 -4.32 -4.62
C VAL A 50 11.98 -4.77 -3.16
N THR A 51 13.02 -4.60 -2.34
CA THR A 51 12.93 -5.02 -0.93
C THR A 51 11.94 -4.19 -0.11
N GLU A 52 11.69 -2.92 -0.44
CA GLU A 52 10.67 -2.12 0.25
C GLU A 52 9.25 -2.69 0.06
N PHE A 53 8.99 -3.47 -1.00
CA PHE A 53 7.76 -4.26 -1.13
C PHE A 53 7.70 -5.50 -0.22
N GLY A 54 8.68 -5.70 0.67
CA GLY A 54 8.58 -6.61 1.81
C GLY A 54 8.40 -5.88 3.15
N ASN A 55 8.38 -4.55 3.15
CA ASN A 55 8.18 -3.74 4.34
C ASN A 55 6.69 -3.81 4.76
N GLY A 56 6.44 -4.36 5.94
CA GLY A 56 5.08 -4.58 6.47
C GLY A 56 4.22 -3.33 6.45
N THR A 57 4.77 -2.16 6.78
CA THR A 57 4.02 -0.90 6.83
C THR A 57 3.51 -0.50 5.45
N LEU A 58 4.38 -0.53 4.43
CA LEU A 58 4.07 -0.10 3.07
C LEU A 58 2.99 -0.98 2.44
N LEU A 59 3.13 -2.29 2.65
CA LEU A 59 2.21 -3.26 2.09
C LEU A 59 0.85 -3.31 2.79
N ILE A 60 0.79 -3.08 4.11
CA ILE A 60 -0.50 -2.97 4.83
C ILE A 60 -1.34 -1.87 4.18
N VAL A 61 -0.75 -0.71 3.90
CA VAL A 61 -1.47 0.41 3.29
C VAL A 61 -1.99 0.04 1.90
N LEU A 62 -1.19 -0.62 1.05
CA LEU A 62 -1.68 -1.09 -0.25
C LEU A 62 -2.87 -2.05 -0.13
N LEU A 63 -2.85 -2.95 0.86
CA LEU A 63 -3.93 -3.91 1.08
C LEU A 63 -5.18 -3.31 1.73
N LEU A 64 -5.07 -2.17 2.40
CA LEU A 64 -6.23 -1.43 2.89
C LEU A 64 -7.12 -0.91 1.73
N LEU A 65 -6.58 -0.73 0.52
CA LEU A 65 -7.39 -0.45 -0.68
C LEU A 65 -8.39 -1.58 -0.95
N ILE A 66 -7.97 -2.84 -0.79
CA ILE A 66 -8.85 -4.00 -0.94
C ILE A 66 -9.86 -4.02 0.20
N SER A 67 -9.45 -3.65 1.41
CA SER A 67 -10.32 -3.60 2.59
C SER A 67 -11.44 -2.56 2.49
N ILE A 68 -11.27 -1.52 1.67
CA ILE A 68 -12.36 -0.59 1.38
C ILE A 68 -13.40 -1.26 0.47
N ALA A 69 -12.95 -1.93 -0.59
CA ALA A 69 -13.84 -2.58 -1.54
C ALA A 69 -14.51 -3.83 -0.93
N GLN A 70 -13.80 -4.51 -0.03
CA GLN A 70 -14.18 -5.77 0.59
C GLN A 70 -13.83 -5.72 2.10
N PRO A 71 -14.70 -5.13 2.95
CA PRO A 71 -14.42 -4.95 4.38
C PRO A 71 -14.02 -6.23 5.11
N GLY A 72 -14.57 -7.38 4.72
CA GLY A 72 -14.21 -8.69 5.29
C GLY A 72 -12.71 -9.03 5.15
N PHE A 73 -12.03 -8.47 4.15
CA PHE A 73 -10.59 -8.67 3.94
C PHE A 73 -9.75 -8.10 5.08
N SER A 74 -10.15 -6.97 5.67
CA SER A 74 -9.40 -6.29 6.73
C SER A 74 -9.16 -7.18 7.96
N LYS A 75 -10.16 -7.95 8.38
CA LYS A 75 -10.02 -8.84 9.53
C LYS A 75 -9.14 -10.04 9.20
N ARG A 76 -9.29 -10.62 8.02
CA ARG A 76 -8.42 -11.70 7.54
C ARG A 76 -6.96 -11.24 7.49
N MET A 77 -6.73 -10.03 7.00
CA MET A 77 -5.42 -9.39 7.00
C MET A 77 -4.88 -9.18 8.42
N LEU A 78 -5.69 -8.66 9.34
CA LEU A 78 -5.29 -8.47 10.75
C LEU A 78 -4.86 -9.78 11.40
N ILE A 79 -5.64 -10.84 11.24
CA ILE A 79 -5.30 -12.17 11.80
C ILE A 79 -3.99 -12.68 11.20
N ALA A 80 -3.81 -12.56 9.88
CA ALA A 80 -2.58 -12.99 9.22
C ALA A 80 -1.35 -12.24 9.75
N ILE A 81 -1.44 -10.91 9.89
CA ILE A 81 -0.37 -10.08 10.42
C ILE A 81 -0.01 -10.46 11.85
N LEU A 82 -1.02 -10.66 12.72
CA LEU A 82 -0.79 -11.06 14.11
C LEU A 82 -0.12 -12.44 14.20
N LEU A 83 -0.61 -13.42 13.45
CA LEU A 83 -0.02 -14.76 13.42
C LEU A 83 1.41 -14.72 12.88
N SER A 84 1.66 -13.99 11.79
CA SER A 84 2.98 -13.86 11.19
C SER A 84 3.94 -13.13 12.14
N ALA A 85 3.54 -12.00 12.71
CA ALA A 85 4.37 -11.22 13.64
C ALA A 85 4.73 -12.01 14.90
N LEU A 86 3.76 -12.70 15.51
CA LEU A 86 4.00 -13.53 16.70
C LEU A 86 4.96 -14.69 16.37
N SER A 87 4.78 -15.32 15.21
CA SER A 87 5.62 -16.44 14.78
C SER A 87 7.05 -15.98 14.46
N ILE A 88 7.21 -14.85 13.75
CA ILE A 88 8.53 -14.26 13.47
C ILE A 88 9.24 -13.88 14.77
N TYR A 89 8.55 -13.20 15.70
CA TYR A 89 9.12 -12.81 16.98
C TYR A 89 9.56 -14.01 17.80
N GLY A 90 8.69 -15.02 17.92
CA GLY A 90 8.97 -16.26 18.65
C GLY A 90 10.16 -17.03 18.07
N LEU A 91 10.21 -17.18 16.74
CA LEU A 91 11.30 -17.90 16.07
C LEU A 91 12.63 -17.13 16.13
N LYS A 92 12.63 -15.81 15.92
CA LYS A 92 13.85 -15.01 16.04
C LYS A 92 14.44 -15.12 17.44
N SER A 93 13.60 -14.96 18.46
CA SER A 93 14.01 -15.09 19.87
C SER A 93 14.51 -16.50 20.20
N GLY A 94 13.91 -17.54 19.61
CA GLY A 94 14.28 -18.93 19.87
C GLY A 94 15.58 -19.39 19.19
N PHE A 95 15.88 -18.88 17.98
CA PHE A 95 17.02 -19.35 17.18
C PHE A 95 18.23 -18.41 17.21
N SER A 96 18.04 -17.09 17.25
CA SER A 96 19.13 -16.08 17.35
C SER A 96 20.32 -16.30 16.39
N LEU A 97 20.06 -16.71 15.14
CA LEU A 97 21.13 -17.06 14.19
C LEU A 97 21.87 -15.82 13.63
N PRO A 98 23.19 -15.94 13.37
CA PRO A 98 24.00 -14.86 12.81
C PRO A 98 23.66 -14.59 11.33
N ARG A 99 23.80 -13.33 10.93
CA ARG A 99 23.57 -12.86 9.56
C ARG A 99 24.80 -13.09 8.67
N PRO A 100 24.65 -13.08 7.33
CA PRO A 100 25.78 -13.23 6.40
C PRO A 100 26.98 -12.29 6.67
N PRO A 101 26.80 -10.99 6.97
CA PRO A 101 27.94 -10.09 7.22
C PRO A 101 28.78 -10.48 8.45
N VAL A 102 28.20 -11.18 9.42
CA VAL A 102 28.91 -11.65 10.62
C VAL A 102 29.74 -12.90 10.33
N VAL A 103 29.21 -13.79 9.49
CA VAL A 103 29.85 -15.09 9.21
C VAL A 103 30.90 -14.98 8.10
N LEU A 104 30.61 -14.20 7.06
CA LEU A 104 31.46 -14.08 5.86
C LEU A 104 32.39 -12.86 5.89
N GLY A 105 32.11 -11.90 6.77
CA GLY A 105 32.77 -10.60 6.79
C GLY A 105 32.07 -9.59 5.87
N ALA A 106 31.78 -8.40 6.38
CA ALA A 106 30.99 -7.39 5.68
C ALA A 106 31.67 -6.87 4.39
N ASP A 107 33.01 -6.86 4.36
CA ASP A 107 33.79 -6.36 3.22
C ASP A 107 33.93 -7.39 2.09
N MET A 108 33.54 -8.64 2.34
CA MET A 108 33.72 -9.76 1.40
C MET A 108 32.47 -10.06 0.57
N ILE A 109 31.36 -9.38 0.86
CA ILE A 109 30.06 -9.63 0.24
C ILE A 109 29.44 -8.33 -0.23
N HIS A 110 28.50 -8.43 -1.17
CA HIS A 110 27.71 -7.28 -1.58
C HIS A 110 26.68 -6.94 -0.51
N ILE A 111 26.79 -5.73 0.06
CA ILE A 111 25.86 -5.18 1.05
C ILE A 111 25.29 -3.88 0.50
N VAL A 112 23.96 -3.78 0.51
CA VAL A 112 23.25 -2.54 0.18
C VAL A 112 22.58 -2.01 1.45
N GLY A 113 22.95 -0.80 1.87
CA GLY A 113 22.52 -0.20 3.12
C GLY A 113 23.37 -0.61 4.33
N GLU A 114 22.82 -0.45 5.53
CA GLU A 114 23.54 -0.71 6.78
C GLU A 114 23.61 -2.21 7.11
N PRO A 115 24.78 -2.77 7.46
CA PRO A 115 24.94 -4.20 7.70
C PRO A 115 24.19 -4.65 8.97
N VAL A 116 23.20 -5.52 8.78
CA VAL A 116 22.43 -6.14 9.88
C VAL A 116 23.16 -7.37 10.41
N ARG A 117 23.30 -7.49 11.73
CA ARG A 117 24.18 -8.50 12.36
C ARG A 117 23.48 -9.65 13.08
N SER A 118 22.29 -9.43 13.65
CA SER A 118 21.56 -10.44 14.46
C SER A 118 20.18 -10.79 13.88
N ASP A 119 19.56 -11.81 14.49
CA ASP A 119 18.16 -12.21 14.25
C ASP A 119 17.89 -12.56 12.78
N SER A 120 18.74 -13.40 12.19
CA SER A 120 18.62 -13.74 10.76
C SER A 120 17.37 -14.57 10.45
N PHE A 121 17.03 -15.53 11.31
CA PHE A 121 16.02 -16.53 11.01
C PHE A 121 14.69 -16.31 11.76
N PRO A 122 13.52 -16.37 11.07
CA PRO A 122 13.33 -16.30 9.62
C PRO A 122 13.34 -14.86 9.10
N SER A 123 13.36 -14.70 7.77
CA SER A 123 13.24 -13.38 7.13
C SER A 123 11.82 -12.82 7.26
N GLY A 124 11.70 -11.67 7.92
CA GLY A 124 10.41 -10.97 8.08
C GLY A 124 9.88 -10.34 6.78
N HIS A 125 10.78 -9.85 5.91
CA HIS A 125 10.41 -9.33 4.59
C HIS A 125 9.82 -10.43 3.69
N SER A 126 10.48 -11.60 3.68
CA SER A 126 9.99 -12.76 2.93
C SER A 126 8.64 -13.26 3.47
N ALA A 127 8.52 -13.38 4.80
CA ALA A 127 7.28 -13.77 5.45
C ALA A 127 6.13 -12.80 5.16
N THR A 128 6.40 -11.50 5.18
CA THR A 128 5.39 -10.49 4.84
C THR A 128 4.96 -10.62 3.38
N ALA A 129 5.90 -10.69 2.44
CA ALA A 129 5.60 -10.77 1.02
C ALA A 129 4.77 -12.03 0.67
N PHE A 130 5.14 -13.20 1.21
CA PHE A 130 4.42 -14.45 0.97
C PHE A 130 3.10 -14.55 1.74
N MET A 131 2.98 -13.95 2.93
CA MET A 131 1.69 -13.80 3.61
C MET A 131 0.69 -13.07 2.72
N ILE A 132 1.13 -11.98 2.10
CA ILE A 132 0.29 -11.18 1.23
C ILE A 132 -0.04 -11.93 -0.05
N ALA A 133 0.97 -12.51 -0.72
CA ALA A 133 0.73 -13.34 -1.90
C ALA A 133 -0.27 -14.47 -1.59
N GLY A 134 -0.18 -15.11 -0.43
CA GLY A 134 -1.12 -16.14 0.01
C GLY A 134 -2.53 -15.60 0.27
N LEU A 135 -2.67 -14.43 0.92
CA LEU A 135 -3.97 -13.78 1.14
C LEU A 135 -4.64 -13.42 -0.19
N LEU A 136 -3.89 -12.84 -1.13
CA LEU A 136 -4.38 -12.48 -2.46
C LEU A 136 -4.71 -13.74 -3.26
N TRP A 137 -3.87 -14.77 -3.20
CA TRP A 137 -4.10 -16.06 -3.84
C TRP A 137 -5.46 -16.66 -3.46
N LEU A 138 -5.76 -16.64 -2.16
CA LEU A 138 -6.98 -17.17 -1.59
C LEU A 138 -8.16 -16.18 -1.61
N SER A 139 -8.00 -15.01 -2.23
CA SER A 139 -9.06 -13.99 -2.38
C SER A 139 -9.47 -13.75 -3.84
N PHE A 140 -8.55 -13.88 -4.80
CA PHE A 140 -8.84 -13.72 -6.23
C PHE A 140 -9.08 -15.05 -6.94
N SER A 141 -9.93 -15.06 -7.97
CA SER A 141 -10.37 -16.27 -8.67
C SER A 141 -9.57 -16.61 -9.95
N THR A 142 -8.84 -15.65 -10.52
CA THR A 142 -8.13 -15.84 -11.80
C THR A 142 -6.76 -16.50 -11.63
N GLY A 143 -6.46 -17.52 -12.44
CA GLY A 143 -5.22 -18.31 -12.32
C GLY A 143 -3.93 -17.50 -12.54
N PRO A 144 -3.79 -16.71 -13.63
CA PRO A 144 -2.55 -15.98 -13.92
C PRO A 144 -2.19 -14.91 -12.87
N ILE A 145 -3.18 -14.20 -12.33
CA ILE A 145 -2.91 -13.14 -11.34
C ILE A 145 -2.35 -13.70 -10.04
N ARG A 146 -2.72 -14.94 -9.69
CA ARG A 146 -2.23 -15.62 -8.50
C ARG A 146 -0.72 -15.87 -8.57
N TRP A 147 -0.25 -16.34 -9.73
CA TRP A 147 1.17 -16.58 -9.96
C TRP A 147 1.98 -15.28 -10.01
N LEU A 148 1.40 -14.21 -10.55
CA LEU A 148 2.04 -12.89 -10.51
C LEU A 148 2.43 -12.50 -9.07
N TRP A 149 1.53 -12.68 -8.10
CA TRP A 149 1.83 -12.34 -6.69
C TRP A 149 2.93 -13.23 -6.09
N VAL A 150 3.00 -14.50 -6.46
CA VAL A 150 4.08 -15.41 -6.02
C VAL A 150 5.42 -15.01 -6.64
N VAL A 151 5.44 -14.58 -7.91
CA VAL A 151 6.65 -14.07 -8.56
C VAL A 151 7.12 -12.80 -7.87
N LEU A 152 6.22 -11.83 -7.65
CA LEU A 152 6.57 -10.59 -6.95
C LEU A 152 7.08 -10.86 -5.53
N ALA A 153 6.44 -11.76 -4.78
CA ALA A 153 6.91 -12.14 -3.44
C ALA A 153 8.27 -12.85 -3.47
N SER A 154 8.52 -13.68 -4.48
CA SER A 154 9.82 -14.31 -4.70
C SER A 154 10.92 -13.29 -5.00
N LEU A 155 10.62 -12.25 -5.79
CA LEU A 155 11.57 -11.16 -6.06
C LEU A 155 11.93 -10.40 -4.78
N VAL A 156 10.95 -10.12 -3.92
CA VAL A 156 11.18 -9.52 -2.59
C VAL A 156 12.02 -10.44 -1.70
N ALA A 157 11.74 -11.74 -1.70
CA ALA A 157 12.50 -12.70 -0.91
C ALA A 157 13.97 -12.78 -1.39
N LEU A 158 14.19 -12.91 -2.69
CA LEU A 158 15.52 -12.99 -3.29
C LEU A 158 16.33 -11.71 -3.13
N SER A 159 15.69 -10.53 -3.19
CA SER A 159 16.40 -9.26 -2.98
C SER A 159 17.05 -9.20 -1.60
N ARG A 160 16.51 -9.89 -0.57
CA ARG A 160 17.12 -9.94 0.77
C ARG A 160 18.46 -10.67 0.81
N VAL A 161 18.66 -11.65 -0.08
CA VAL A 161 19.96 -12.31 -0.28
C VAL A 161 20.85 -11.43 -1.17
N GLY A 162 20.27 -10.81 -2.19
CA GLY A 162 20.96 -9.89 -3.10
C GLY A 162 21.62 -8.69 -2.41
N ILE A 163 21.00 -8.14 -1.37
CA ILE A 163 21.54 -7.04 -0.55
C ILE A 163 22.43 -7.51 0.62
N GLY A 164 22.69 -8.82 0.73
CA GLY A 164 23.53 -9.39 1.78
C GLY A 164 22.89 -9.48 3.18
N ALA A 165 21.58 -9.26 3.31
CA ALA A 165 20.91 -9.16 4.61
C ALA A 165 20.46 -10.50 5.20
N HIS A 166 20.24 -11.53 4.39
CA HIS A 166 19.70 -12.82 4.84
C HIS A 166 20.29 -14.00 4.06
N TRP A 167 20.28 -15.17 4.69
CA TRP A 167 20.60 -16.44 4.04
C TRP A 167 19.43 -16.97 3.19
N PRO A 168 19.70 -17.79 2.15
CA PRO A 168 18.67 -18.51 1.41
C PRO A 168 17.68 -19.29 2.30
N GLN A 169 18.17 -19.95 3.35
CA GLN A 169 17.30 -20.65 4.31
C GLN A 169 16.34 -19.72 5.06
N ASP A 170 16.77 -18.48 5.38
CA ASP A 170 15.96 -17.52 6.13
C ASP A 170 14.79 -17.04 5.30
N ILE A 171 15.05 -16.79 4.00
CA ILE A 171 14.03 -16.33 3.06
C ILE A 171 13.07 -17.47 2.73
N ALA A 172 13.53 -18.71 2.59
CA ALA A 172 12.69 -19.88 2.32
C ALA A 172 11.75 -20.20 3.49
N ALA A 173 12.29 -20.22 4.72
CA ALA A 173 11.48 -20.41 5.94
C ALA A 173 10.50 -19.25 6.16
N GLY A 174 10.95 -18.01 5.91
CA GLY A 174 10.08 -16.84 5.92
C GLY A 174 8.92 -16.98 4.93
N SER A 175 9.22 -17.34 3.67
CA SER A 175 8.21 -17.55 2.63
C SER A 175 7.16 -18.57 3.04
N LEU A 176 7.60 -19.73 3.54
CA LEU A 176 6.70 -20.79 3.99
C LEU A 176 5.81 -20.32 5.15
N LEU A 177 6.40 -19.65 6.15
CA LEU A 177 5.69 -19.13 7.31
C LEU A 177 4.63 -18.10 6.91
N GLY A 178 4.99 -17.16 6.05
CA GLY A 178 4.05 -16.19 5.49
C GLY A 178 2.89 -16.88 4.77
N TRP A 179 3.21 -17.79 3.86
CA TRP A 179 2.22 -18.54 3.09
C TRP A 179 1.25 -19.31 4.00
N VAL A 180 1.77 -20.06 4.99
CA VAL A 180 0.95 -20.87 5.90
C VAL A 180 0.09 -19.99 6.82
N THR A 181 0.62 -18.88 7.36
CA THR A 181 -0.15 -17.97 8.20
C THR A 181 -1.31 -17.32 7.43
N ALA A 182 -1.13 -17.02 6.13
CA ALA A 182 -2.22 -16.57 5.28
C ALA A 182 -3.34 -17.62 5.18
N TRP A 183 -3.00 -18.90 5.06
CA TRP A 183 -4.00 -19.98 5.04
C TRP A 183 -4.77 -20.08 6.35
N PHE A 184 -4.09 -20.09 7.50
CA PHE A 184 -4.75 -20.14 8.81
C PHE A 184 -5.68 -18.95 9.03
N ALA A 185 -5.21 -17.74 8.72
CA ALA A 185 -6.03 -16.54 8.79
C ALA A 185 -7.28 -16.62 7.89
N SER A 186 -7.14 -17.26 6.73
CA SER A 186 -8.23 -17.50 5.80
C SER A 186 -9.29 -18.44 6.36
N GLN A 187 -8.87 -19.56 6.97
CA GLN A 187 -9.80 -20.52 7.59
C GLN A 187 -10.54 -19.88 8.76
N LEU A 188 -9.82 -19.16 9.63
CA LEU A 188 -10.41 -18.42 10.75
C LEU A 188 -11.39 -17.35 10.26
N SER A 189 -11.20 -16.81 9.06
CA SER A 189 -12.08 -15.80 8.46
C SER A 189 -13.34 -16.34 7.77
N LEU A 190 -13.48 -17.65 7.60
CA LEU A 190 -14.70 -18.24 7.04
C LEU A 190 -15.90 -18.09 7.98
N VAL A 191 -15.65 -17.86 9.27
CA VAL A 191 -16.70 -17.50 10.23
C VAL A 191 -17.19 -16.09 9.89
N ALA A 192 -18.44 -15.98 9.44
CA ALA A 192 -19.04 -14.70 9.08
C ALA A 192 -18.91 -13.69 10.23
N PHE A 193 -18.31 -12.54 9.96
CA PHE A 193 -18.08 -11.51 10.95
C PHE A 193 -19.08 -10.37 10.82
N LYS A 194 -19.43 -9.78 11.98
CA LYS A 194 -20.20 -8.55 12.03
C LYS A 194 -19.46 -7.45 11.28
N GLU A 195 -20.16 -6.66 10.47
CA GLU A 195 -19.56 -5.55 9.71
C GLU A 195 -18.75 -4.60 10.59
N LYS A 196 -19.22 -4.32 11.80
CA LYS A 196 -18.48 -3.50 12.78
C LYS A 196 -17.06 -4.04 13.03
N ALA A 197 -16.89 -5.36 13.16
CA ALA A 197 -15.59 -5.97 13.39
C ALA A 197 -14.66 -5.82 12.18
N ASN A 198 -15.20 -5.86 10.96
CA ASN A 198 -14.45 -5.62 9.73
C ASN A 198 -13.93 -4.17 9.71
N PHE A 199 -14.80 -3.17 9.83
CA PHE A 199 -14.36 -1.77 9.80
C PHE A 199 -13.46 -1.41 10.99
N SER A 200 -13.66 -1.99 12.19
CA SER A 200 -12.75 -1.82 13.32
C SER A 200 -11.37 -2.42 13.05
N SER A 201 -11.29 -3.57 12.37
CA SER A 201 -10.01 -4.16 11.97
C SER A 201 -9.29 -3.27 10.96
N GLY A 202 -10.01 -2.76 9.96
CA GLY A 202 -9.47 -1.80 8.99
C GLY A 202 -8.97 -0.51 9.64
N LEU A 203 -9.73 0.04 10.59
CA LEU A 203 -9.31 1.21 11.37
C LEU A 203 -8.00 0.93 12.13
N PHE A 204 -7.97 -0.18 12.88
CA PHE A 204 -6.79 -0.56 13.67
C PHE A 204 -5.55 -0.71 12.79
N LEU A 205 -5.66 -1.41 11.66
CA LEU A 205 -4.58 -1.59 10.70
C LEU A 205 -4.11 -0.27 10.09
N SER A 206 -5.03 0.63 9.73
CA SER A 206 -4.69 1.95 9.18
C SER A 206 -4.02 2.86 10.21
N LEU A 207 -4.41 2.80 11.49
CA LEU A 207 -3.77 3.57 12.55
C LEU A 207 -2.38 3.03 12.84
N ILE A 208 -2.22 1.70 12.94
CA ILE A 208 -0.91 1.09 13.14
C ILE A 208 0.02 1.41 11.97
N ALA A 209 -0.44 1.28 10.73
CA ALA A 209 0.39 1.62 9.58
C ALA A 209 0.75 3.11 9.56
N CYS A 210 -0.17 4.00 9.94
CA CYS A 210 0.10 5.44 10.06
C CYS A 210 1.21 5.70 11.10
N ILE A 211 1.10 5.14 12.29
CA ILE A 211 2.10 5.27 13.35
C ILE A 211 3.43 4.65 12.92
N ALA A 212 3.40 3.44 12.37
CA ALA A 212 4.58 2.68 11.98
C ALA A 212 5.40 3.40 10.90
N VAL A 213 4.77 4.17 10.00
CA VAL A 213 5.51 4.99 9.02
C VAL A 213 6.47 5.95 9.70
N PHE A 214 6.11 6.51 10.86
CA PHE A 214 6.91 7.50 11.57
C PHE A 214 7.78 6.90 12.69
N THR A 215 7.44 5.72 13.21
CA THR A 215 8.18 5.11 14.33
C THR A 215 9.15 4.01 13.93
N THR A 216 8.94 3.35 12.77
CA THR A 216 9.86 2.28 12.34
C THR A 216 11.15 2.88 11.77
N PRO A 217 12.33 2.32 12.11
CA PRO A 217 13.58 2.76 11.50
C PRO A 217 13.54 2.69 9.97
N VAL A 218 14.21 3.64 9.29
CA VAL A 218 14.36 3.60 7.84
C VAL A 218 15.57 2.74 7.50
N GLU A 219 15.32 1.57 6.92
CA GLU A 219 16.37 0.60 6.56
C GLU A 219 17.37 1.22 5.56
N PHE A 220 16.88 2.00 4.60
CA PHE A 220 17.68 2.69 3.58
C PHE A 220 17.66 4.21 3.78
N LYS A 221 18.07 4.68 4.98
CA LYS A 221 18.04 6.11 5.36
C LYS A 221 18.76 7.04 4.38
N GLU A 222 19.78 6.53 3.70
CA GLU A 222 20.62 7.25 2.73
C GLU A 222 19.93 7.50 1.38
N TYR A 223 18.75 6.90 1.16
CA TYR A 223 18.00 6.99 -0.09
C TYR A 223 16.73 7.83 0.12
N PRO A 224 16.73 9.13 -0.21
CA PRO A 224 15.60 10.03 0.05
C PRO A 224 14.29 9.57 -0.57
N ALA A 225 14.36 8.87 -1.71
CA ALA A 225 13.20 8.29 -2.37
C ALA A 225 12.39 7.36 -1.45
N VAL A 226 13.06 6.56 -0.61
CA VAL A 226 12.40 5.65 0.34
C VAL A 226 11.62 6.45 1.39
N GLN A 227 12.19 7.56 1.86
CA GLN A 227 11.52 8.44 2.83
C GLN A 227 10.27 9.08 2.24
N TYR A 228 10.36 9.64 1.02
CA TYR A 228 9.19 10.22 0.34
C TYR A 228 8.07 9.21 0.12
N VAL A 229 8.42 7.98 -0.28
CA VAL A 229 7.47 6.90 -0.46
C VAL A 229 6.78 6.56 0.87
N ARG A 230 7.56 6.29 1.92
CA ARG A 230 7.02 5.99 3.26
C ARG A 230 6.06 7.06 3.76
N VAL A 231 6.48 8.31 3.63
CA VAL A 231 5.69 9.47 4.00
C VAL A 231 4.35 9.48 3.23
N GLY A 232 4.36 9.31 1.92
CA GLY A 232 3.14 9.21 1.10
C GLY A 232 2.21 8.08 1.55
N PHE A 233 2.78 6.92 1.92
CA PHE A 233 2.02 5.81 2.51
C PHE A 233 1.43 6.16 3.89
N GLY A 234 2.12 6.97 4.70
CA GLY A 234 1.59 7.47 5.98
C GLY A 234 0.35 8.34 5.79
N VAL A 235 0.40 9.27 4.82
CA VAL A 235 -0.77 10.10 4.43
C VAL A 235 -1.93 9.22 4.02
N LEU A 236 -1.67 8.27 3.12
CA LEU A 236 -2.69 7.35 2.60
C LEU A 236 -3.30 6.52 3.74
N SER A 237 -2.48 6.07 4.70
CA SER A 237 -2.96 5.38 5.89
C SER A 237 -3.87 6.25 6.77
N GLY A 238 -3.53 7.53 6.94
CA GLY A 238 -4.38 8.49 7.64
C GLY A 238 -5.73 8.70 6.94
N LEU A 239 -5.74 8.78 5.61
CA LEU A 239 -6.98 8.84 4.81
C LEU A 239 -7.83 7.56 4.99
N PHE A 240 -7.20 6.38 5.06
CA PHE A 240 -7.92 5.15 5.39
C PHE A 240 -8.47 5.16 6.81
N SER A 241 -7.73 5.66 7.79
CA SER A 241 -8.24 5.81 9.15
C SER A 241 -9.49 6.68 9.19
N LEU A 242 -9.48 7.81 8.49
CA LEU A 242 -10.66 8.67 8.35
C LEU A 242 -11.83 7.91 7.70
N TYR A 243 -11.59 7.20 6.60
CA TYR A 243 -12.60 6.35 5.96
C TYR A 243 -13.22 5.35 6.96
N PHE A 244 -12.41 4.61 7.70
CA PHE A 244 -12.92 3.60 8.63
C PHE A 244 -13.64 4.21 9.83
N ILE A 245 -13.19 5.37 10.33
CA ILE A 245 -13.89 6.14 11.37
C ILE A 245 -15.28 6.55 10.87
N LEU A 246 -15.37 7.11 9.66
CA LEU A 246 -16.64 7.52 9.06
C LEU A 246 -17.57 6.31 8.89
N ARG A 247 -17.08 5.18 8.35
CA ARG A 247 -17.87 3.94 8.23
C ARG A 247 -18.37 3.43 9.59
N LEU A 248 -17.51 3.41 10.60
CA LEU A 248 -17.89 2.97 11.96
C LEU A 248 -18.92 3.92 12.60
N SER A 249 -18.83 5.21 12.33
CA SER A 249 -19.80 6.20 12.84
C SER A 249 -21.19 5.97 12.23
N MET A 250 -21.25 5.63 10.93
CA MET A 250 -22.51 5.33 10.23
C MET A 250 -23.17 4.04 10.71
N LEU A 251 -22.40 3.08 11.22
CA LEU A 251 -22.95 1.87 11.84
C LEU A 251 -23.63 2.11 13.20
N ARG A 252 -23.54 3.31 13.80
CA ARG A 252 -24.24 3.62 15.05
C ARG A 252 -25.73 3.83 14.76
N PRO A 253 -26.65 3.08 15.41
CA PRO A 253 -28.08 3.20 15.15
C PRO A 253 -28.61 4.63 15.31
N ALA A 254 -28.11 5.41 16.27
CA ALA A 254 -28.54 6.79 16.47
C ALA A 254 -28.13 7.72 15.31
N ILE A 255 -26.94 7.53 14.74
CA ILE A 255 -26.46 8.32 13.59
C ILE A 255 -27.14 7.81 12.31
N GLY A 256 -27.22 6.49 12.13
CA GLY A 256 -27.98 5.87 11.04
C GLY A 256 -29.42 6.36 11.02
N GLN A 257 -30.13 6.27 12.15
CA GLN A 257 -31.50 6.75 12.28
C GLN A 257 -31.63 8.28 12.20
N TRP A 258 -30.64 9.05 12.65
CA TRP A 258 -30.65 10.52 12.48
C TRP A 258 -30.49 10.91 11.01
N VAL A 259 -29.54 10.26 10.32
CA VAL A 259 -29.32 10.40 8.87
C VAL A 259 -30.58 9.95 8.12
N GLU A 260 -31.13 8.77 8.43
CA GLU A 260 -32.37 8.25 7.85
C GLU A 260 -33.58 9.16 8.13
N ARG A 261 -33.69 9.76 9.32
CA ARG A 261 -34.82 10.65 9.69
C ARG A 261 -34.73 12.05 9.11
N LYS A 262 -33.52 12.57 8.87
CA LYS A 262 -33.32 13.94 8.35
C LYS A 262 -33.09 13.97 6.85
N ILE A 263 -32.66 12.85 6.27
CA ILE A 263 -32.09 12.79 4.93
C ILE A 263 -32.47 11.44 4.29
N ASP A 264 -33.71 11.31 3.80
CA ASP A 264 -34.20 10.08 3.13
C ASP A 264 -33.29 9.65 1.96
N TRP A 265 -32.64 10.62 1.29
CA TRP A 265 -31.70 10.36 0.21
C TRP A 265 -30.37 9.72 0.66
N ALA A 266 -30.03 9.72 1.95
CA ALA A 266 -28.75 9.21 2.43
C ALA A 266 -28.69 7.67 2.55
N LYS A 267 -29.83 6.98 2.53
CA LYS A 267 -29.90 5.50 2.57
C LYS A 267 -29.13 4.87 1.41
N ASP A 268 -29.22 5.45 0.21
CA ASP A 268 -28.50 4.94 -0.95
C ASP A 268 -27.01 5.37 -0.95
N TYR A 269 -26.70 6.56 -0.39
CA TYR A 269 -25.34 7.09 -0.32
C TYR A 269 -24.40 6.35 0.65
N GLN A 270 -24.93 5.74 1.72
CA GLN A 270 -24.12 5.13 2.79
C GLN A 270 -23.16 4.05 2.29
N ASN A 271 -23.53 3.32 1.23
CA ASN A 271 -22.69 2.26 0.68
C ASN A 271 -21.84 2.72 -0.52
N TRP A 272 -22.32 3.63 -1.36
CA TRP A 272 -21.56 4.05 -2.54
C TRP A 272 -20.57 5.17 -2.25
N LEU A 273 -20.86 6.12 -1.36
CA LEU A 273 -20.05 7.34 -1.22
C LEU A 273 -18.63 7.01 -0.74
N PRO A 274 -18.45 6.10 0.23
CA PRO A 274 -17.12 5.66 0.62
C PRO A 274 -16.42 4.89 -0.51
N MET A 275 -17.14 4.10 -1.31
CA MET A 275 -16.59 3.42 -2.49
C MET A 275 -16.13 4.42 -3.57
N ARG A 276 -16.95 5.43 -3.90
CA ARG A 276 -16.60 6.51 -4.83
C ARG A 276 -15.40 7.30 -4.33
N PHE A 277 -15.34 7.63 -3.03
CA PHE A 277 -14.19 8.32 -2.44
C PHE A 277 -12.91 7.53 -2.61
N SER A 278 -12.97 6.21 -2.42
CA SER A 278 -11.79 5.35 -2.57
C SER A 278 -11.38 5.11 -4.01
N LYS A 279 -12.35 4.94 -4.92
CA LYS A 279 -12.06 4.94 -6.36
C LYS A 279 -11.43 6.27 -6.79
N PHE A 280 -11.96 7.39 -6.28
CA PHE A 280 -11.41 8.72 -6.52
C PHE A 280 -9.97 8.85 -6.00
N GLY A 281 -9.69 8.35 -4.79
CA GLY A 281 -8.33 8.28 -4.24
C GLY A 281 -7.38 7.41 -5.08
N LEU A 282 -7.84 6.24 -5.54
CA LEU A 282 -7.06 5.36 -6.43
C LEU A 282 -6.74 6.02 -7.77
N VAL A 283 -7.72 6.72 -8.35
CA VAL A 283 -7.51 7.52 -9.56
C VAL A 283 -6.49 8.63 -9.29
N GLY A 284 -6.63 9.37 -8.18
CA GLY A 284 -5.67 10.40 -7.78
C GLY A 284 -4.24 9.88 -7.65
N PHE A 285 -4.06 8.71 -7.02
CA PHE A 285 -2.75 8.05 -6.92
C PHE A 285 -2.21 7.61 -8.29
N THR A 286 -3.08 7.07 -9.16
CA THR A 286 -2.71 6.74 -10.54
C THR A 286 -2.24 7.99 -11.30
N GLY A 287 -2.95 9.11 -11.16
CA GLY A 287 -2.54 10.39 -11.72
C GLY A 287 -1.20 10.88 -11.20
N PHE A 288 -0.91 10.70 -9.90
CA PHE A 288 0.39 11.04 -9.33
C PHE A 288 1.53 10.21 -9.94
N LEU A 289 1.32 8.92 -10.18
CA LEU A 289 2.31 8.06 -10.87
C LEU A 289 2.53 8.50 -12.31
N VAL A 290 1.44 8.76 -13.04
CA VAL A 290 1.49 9.29 -14.42
C VAL A 290 2.21 10.63 -14.46
N ASP A 291 1.89 11.54 -13.55
CA ASP A 291 2.54 12.84 -13.43
C ASP A 291 4.05 12.69 -13.21
N THR A 292 4.45 11.86 -12.24
CA THR A 292 5.86 11.65 -11.91
C THR A 292 6.62 11.06 -13.09
N LEU A 293 6.03 10.09 -13.78
CA LEU A 293 6.62 9.45 -14.96
C LEU A 293 6.80 10.47 -16.09
N VAL A 294 5.73 11.18 -16.45
CA VAL A 294 5.76 12.19 -17.53
C VAL A 294 6.74 13.29 -17.20
N TYR A 295 6.70 13.83 -15.97
CA TYR A 295 7.63 14.86 -15.51
C TYR A 295 9.07 14.41 -15.69
N LYS A 296 9.42 13.20 -15.20
CA LYS A 296 10.79 12.67 -15.34
C LYS A 296 11.17 12.44 -16.80
N SER A 297 10.28 11.89 -17.62
CA SER A 297 10.55 11.69 -19.06
C SER A 297 10.82 13.01 -19.78
N VAL A 298 10.05 14.05 -19.48
CA VAL A 298 10.21 15.38 -20.09
C VAL A 298 11.47 16.07 -19.59
N MET A 299 11.82 15.92 -18.32
CA MET A 299 13.10 16.39 -17.77
C MET A 299 14.29 15.70 -18.43
N VAL A 300 14.22 14.37 -18.65
CA VAL A 300 15.27 13.61 -19.35
C VAL A 300 15.39 14.03 -20.82
N ALA A 301 14.29 14.46 -21.45
CA ALA A 301 14.31 15.03 -22.79
C ALA A 301 14.91 16.46 -22.86
N GLY A 302 15.36 17.01 -21.73
CA GLY A 302 16.08 18.29 -21.67
C GLY A 302 15.20 19.54 -21.60
N LEU A 303 13.89 19.40 -21.36
CA LEU A 303 13.00 20.56 -21.25
C LEU A 303 13.17 21.27 -19.88
N PRO A 304 12.96 22.60 -19.83
CA PRO A 304 13.02 23.35 -18.57
C PRO A 304 12.02 22.84 -17.52
N HIS A 305 12.40 22.91 -16.24
CA HIS A 305 11.58 22.44 -15.11
C HIS A 305 10.13 22.91 -15.17
N LEU A 306 9.89 24.22 -15.38
CA LEU A 306 8.54 24.77 -15.42
C LEU A 306 7.70 24.20 -16.57
N VAL A 307 8.33 23.96 -17.72
CA VAL A 307 7.67 23.36 -18.89
C VAL A 307 7.35 21.90 -18.62
N ALA A 308 8.30 21.14 -18.05
CA ALA A 308 8.09 19.76 -17.65
C ALA A 308 6.94 19.61 -16.64
N ARG A 309 6.88 20.53 -15.66
CA ARG A 309 5.88 20.56 -14.61
C ARG A 309 4.49 20.91 -15.14
N ALA A 310 4.41 21.84 -16.10
CA ALA A 310 3.17 22.16 -16.80
C ALA A 310 2.67 20.93 -17.58
N ILE A 311 3.51 20.36 -18.45
CA ILE A 311 3.14 19.20 -19.28
C ILE A 311 2.66 18.03 -18.42
N SER A 312 3.42 17.66 -17.38
CA SER A 312 3.06 16.53 -16.52
C SER A 312 1.72 16.73 -15.83
N TYR A 313 1.45 17.95 -15.34
CA TYR A 313 0.20 18.30 -14.70
C TYR A 313 -0.99 18.16 -15.66
N TRP A 314 -0.89 18.70 -16.88
CA TRP A 314 -1.96 18.62 -17.87
C TRP A 314 -2.29 17.17 -18.26
N VAL A 315 -1.25 16.34 -18.45
CA VAL A 315 -1.43 14.91 -18.74
C VAL A 315 -2.09 14.20 -17.56
N SER A 316 -1.58 14.40 -16.35
CA SER A 316 -2.12 13.78 -15.14
C SER A 316 -3.56 14.19 -14.83
N ALA A 317 -3.88 15.48 -14.90
CA ALA A 317 -5.23 15.99 -14.68
C ALA A 317 -6.23 15.41 -15.69
N SER A 318 -5.81 15.27 -16.96
CA SER A 318 -6.64 14.67 -18.01
C SER A 318 -6.83 13.17 -17.83
N THR A 319 -5.78 12.44 -17.42
CA THR A 319 -5.88 11.02 -17.06
C THR A 319 -6.83 10.83 -15.87
N ASN A 320 -6.70 11.66 -14.83
CA ASN A 320 -7.56 11.61 -13.66
C ASN A 320 -9.02 11.89 -14.01
N TRP A 321 -9.29 12.91 -14.83
CA TRP A 321 -10.64 13.18 -15.32
C TRP A 321 -11.21 11.97 -16.08
N TYR A 322 -10.45 11.41 -17.02
CA TYR A 322 -10.90 10.29 -17.84
C TYR A 322 -11.22 9.05 -16.99
N LEU A 323 -10.33 8.69 -16.05
CA LEU A 323 -10.55 7.58 -15.13
C LEU A 323 -11.71 7.86 -14.17
N ASN A 324 -11.86 9.09 -13.68
CA ASN A 324 -13.01 9.43 -12.86
C ASN A 324 -14.33 9.30 -13.62
N ARG A 325 -14.37 9.71 -14.89
CA ARG A 325 -15.55 9.55 -15.76
C ARG A 325 -15.87 8.08 -16.06
N SER A 326 -14.85 7.25 -16.33
CA SER A 326 -15.04 5.87 -16.80
C SER A 326 -15.10 4.82 -15.68
N PHE A 327 -14.56 5.11 -14.50
CA PHE A 327 -14.40 4.15 -13.41
C PHE A 327 -15.00 4.61 -12.08
N THR A 328 -14.66 5.83 -11.63
CA THR A 328 -15.12 6.34 -10.31
C THR A 328 -16.60 6.67 -10.30
N PHE A 329 -17.03 7.45 -11.29
CA PHE A 329 -18.38 7.96 -11.47
C PHE A 329 -18.97 7.45 -12.78
N ASN A 330 -18.78 6.16 -13.04
CA ASN A 330 -19.28 5.50 -14.25
C ASN A 330 -20.82 5.39 -14.29
N ASP A 331 -21.49 5.77 -13.20
CA ASP A 331 -22.93 5.87 -13.01
C ASP A 331 -23.44 7.32 -13.05
N ALA A 332 -22.61 8.30 -13.43
CA ALA A 332 -23.01 9.69 -13.60
C ALA A 332 -23.80 9.91 -14.91
N GLU A 333 -24.61 10.96 -14.93
CA GLU A 333 -25.33 11.40 -16.13
C GLU A 333 -24.37 11.71 -17.28
N PHE A 334 -24.86 11.49 -18.49
CA PHE A 334 -24.10 11.79 -19.68
C PHE A 334 -24.01 13.31 -19.89
N GLU A 335 -22.85 13.87 -19.59
CA GLU A 335 -22.49 15.25 -19.96
C GLU A 335 -21.47 15.25 -21.12
N GLU A 336 -21.50 16.29 -21.96
CA GLU A 336 -20.49 16.51 -23.00
C GLU A 336 -19.07 16.51 -22.42
N LYS A 337 -18.14 15.83 -23.11
CA LYS A 337 -16.77 15.61 -22.62
C LYS A 337 -16.00 16.90 -22.38
N SER A 338 -16.12 17.88 -23.28
CA SER A 338 -15.43 19.17 -23.24
C SER A 338 -15.83 20.00 -22.01
N SER A 339 -17.14 20.22 -21.83
CA SER A 339 -17.72 20.93 -20.68
C SER A 339 -17.31 20.28 -19.36
N GLN A 340 -17.45 18.96 -19.26
CA GLN A 340 -17.11 18.25 -18.04
C GLN A 340 -15.61 18.32 -17.72
N TRP A 341 -14.75 18.24 -18.75
CA TRP A 341 -13.30 18.37 -18.59
C TRP A 341 -12.90 19.77 -18.11
N VAL A 342 -13.49 20.83 -18.66
CA VAL A 342 -13.24 22.21 -18.21
C VAL A 342 -13.66 22.42 -16.76
N LYS A 343 -14.84 21.91 -16.35
CA LYS A 343 -15.27 21.95 -14.94
C LYS A 343 -14.30 21.21 -14.02
N TYR A 344 -13.77 20.08 -14.48
CA TYR A 344 -12.79 19.30 -13.74
C TYR A 344 -11.47 20.04 -13.57
N LEU A 345 -10.97 20.70 -14.62
CA LEU A 345 -9.77 21.53 -14.52
C LEU A 345 -9.97 22.74 -13.60
N ALA A 346 -11.13 23.40 -13.66
CA ALA A 346 -11.47 24.50 -12.76
C ALA A 346 -11.50 24.05 -11.30
N MET A 347 -12.05 22.85 -11.03
CA MET A 347 -11.99 22.23 -9.71
C MET A 347 -10.54 21.99 -9.25
N CYS A 348 -9.69 21.42 -10.11
CA CYS A 348 -8.28 21.20 -9.76
C CYS A 348 -7.56 22.51 -9.44
N ALA A 349 -7.82 23.60 -10.18
CA ALA A 349 -7.28 24.92 -9.89
C ALA A 349 -7.78 25.47 -8.53
N GLY A 350 -9.06 25.34 -8.23
CA GLY A 350 -9.62 25.71 -6.92
C GLY A 350 -9.01 24.90 -5.78
N SER A 351 -8.80 23.60 -5.97
CA SER A 351 -8.11 22.76 -5.00
C SER A 351 -6.65 23.12 -4.83
N PHE A 352 -5.97 23.59 -5.88
CA PHE A 352 -4.59 24.04 -5.75
C PHE A 352 -4.51 25.25 -4.82
N VAL A 353 -5.42 26.22 -4.97
CA VAL A 353 -5.54 27.37 -4.06
C VAL A 353 -5.83 26.93 -2.64
N LEU A 354 -6.76 25.99 -2.44
CA LEU A 354 -7.06 25.48 -1.09
C LEU A 354 -5.88 24.74 -0.47
N ASN A 355 -5.21 23.88 -1.23
CA ASN A 355 -4.06 23.11 -0.75
C ASN A 355 -2.89 24.03 -0.39
N TYR A 356 -2.43 24.83 -1.35
CA TYR A 356 -1.30 25.74 -1.14
C TYR A 356 -1.63 26.85 -0.14
N GLY A 357 -2.84 27.41 -0.22
CA GLY A 357 -3.29 28.47 0.68
C GLY A 357 -3.41 28.03 2.13
N SER A 358 -3.93 26.82 2.39
CA SER A 358 -3.97 26.28 3.75
C SER A 358 -2.59 25.93 4.28
N TYR A 359 -1.70 25.36 3.46
CA TYR A 359 -0.29 25.19 3.83
C TYR A 359 0.34 26.53 4.24
N TYR A 360 0.25 27.54 3.37
CA TYR A 360 0.82 28.87 3.61
C TYR A 360 0.24 29.53 4.87
N LEU A 361 -1.08 29.53 5.03
CA LEU A 361 -1.73 30.09 6.22
C LEU A 361 -1.30 29.37 7.50
N LEU A 362 -1.19 28.04 7.48
CA LEU A 362 -0.78 27.29 8.66
C LEU A 362 0.66 27.58 9.04
N THR A 363 1.58 27.65 8.07
CA THR A 363 3.00 27.90 8.34
C THR A 363 3.30 29.35 8.71
N GLU A 364 2.54 30.32 8.19
CA GLU A 364 2.75 31.75 8.48
C GLU A 364 1.98 32.24 9.71
N ALA A 365 0.74 31.77 9.91
CA ALA A 365 -0.10 32.25 11.00
C ALA A 365 0.17 31.56 12.33
N TYR A 366 0.77 30.37 12.32
CA TYR A 366 0.98 29.58 13.53
C TYR A 366 2.40 28.99 13.58
N GLY A 367 3.22 29.52 14.50
CA GLY A 367 4.61 29.08 14.69
C GLY A 367 4.77 27.60 15.07
N ILE A 368 3.70 26.90 15.47
CA ILE A 368 3.71 25.45 15.70
C ILE A 368 4.02 24.64 14.43
N PHE A 369 3.72 25.20 13.25
CA PHE A 369 3.99 24.55 11.97
C PHE A 369 5.32 24.98 11.35
N ASP A 370 6.21 25.65 12.09
CA ASP A 370 7.57 25.95 11.61
C ASP A 370 8.52 24.74 11.81
N GLY A 371 9.63 24.71 11.07
CA GLY A 371 10.63 23.62 11.13
C GLY A 371 10.06 22.24 10.78
N ASP A 372 10.24 21.27 11.69
CA ASP A 372 9.88 19.85 11.49
C ASP A 372 8.38 19.60 11.29
N TYR A 373 7.53 20.54 11.70
CA TYR A 373 6.07 20.44 11.59
C TYR A 373 5.48 21.06 10.32
N LYS A 374 6.30 21.71 9.48
CA LYS A 374 5.86 22.21 8.14
C LYS A 374 5.25 21.10 7.30
N PHE A 375 5.81 19.90 7.45
CA PHE A 375 5.30 18.72 6.78
C PHE A 375 3.84 18.40 7.18
N ILE A 376 3.43 18.63 8.43
CA ILE A 376 2.04 18.42 8.88
C ILE A 376 1.10 19.44 8.23
N ALA A 377 1.49 20.72 8.15
CA ALA A 377 0.71 21.73 7.44
C ALA A 377 0.50 21.36 5.96
N PHE A 378 1.54 20.80 5.32
CA PHE A 378 1.45 20.33 3.94
C PHE A 378 0.45 19.18 3.80
N LEU A 379 0.42 18.25 4.77
CA LEU A 379 -0.57 17.16 4.78
C LEU A 379 -2.01 17.66 4.96
N ILE A 380 -2.22 18.66 5.81
CA ILE A 380 -3.53 19.28 6.00
C ILE A 380 -4.00 19.90 4.69
N GLY A 381 -3.11 20.60 3.98
CA GLY A 381 -3.43 21.18 2.67
C GLY A 381 -3.81 20.15 1.62
N ILE A 382 -3.08 19.03 1.53
CA ILE A 382 -3.44 17.91 0.66
C ILE A 382 -4.82 17.36 1.04
N ALA A 383 -5.06 17.10 2.32
CA ALA A 383 -6.32 16.53 2.79
C ALA A 383 -7.51 17.43 2.45
N MET A 384 -7.39 18.74 2.69
CA MET A 384 -8.38 19.73 2.31
C MET A 384 -8.65 19.73 0.80
N GLY A 385 -7.58 19.71 -0.01
CA GLY A 385 -7.69 19.65 -1.47
C GLY A 385 -8.40 18.39 -1.96
N VAL A 386 -8.08 17.22 -1.40
CA VAL A 386 -8.74 15.95 -1.76
C VAL A 386 -10.22 15.95 -1.40
N VAL A 387 -10.58 16.41 -0.20
CA VAL A 387 -11.98 16.49 0.24
C VAL A 387 -12.77 17.46 -0.64
N PHE A 388 -12.20 18.63 -0.94
CA PHE A 388 -12.81 19.60 -1.85
C PHE A 388 -13.00 19.02 -3.25
N ASN A 389 -11.94 18.46 -3.84
CA ASN A 389 -11.99 17.85 -5.16
C ASN A 389 -13.05 16.74 -5.23
N PHE A 390 -13.09 15.86 -4.23
CA PHE A 390 -14.09 14.80 -4.21
C PHE A 390 -15.52 15.36 -4.11
N GLY A 391 -15.76 16.33 -3.23
CA GLY A 391 -17.08 16.94 -3.06
C GLY A 391 -17.57 17.60 -4.35
N VAL A 392 -16.73 18.41 -4.99
CA VAL A 392 -17.06 19.07 -6.25
C VAL A 392 -17.22 18.05 -7.39
N ALA A 393 -16.31 17.07 -7.49
CA ALA A 393 -16.43 16.01 -8.48
C ALA A 393 -17.75 15.24 -8.33
N ASN A 394 -18.09 14.84 -7.10
CA ASN A 394 -19.26 14.00 -6.82
C ASN A 394 -20.59 14.74 -6.95
N TRP A 395 -20.66 16.03 -6.57
CA TRP A 395 -21.92 16.78 -6.53
C TRP A 395 -22.11 17.77 -7.67
N VAL A 396 -21.05 18.18 -8.36
CA VAL A 396 -21.12 19.23 -9.40
C VAL A 396 -20.79 18.68 -10.77
N ILE A 397 -19.73 17.88 -10.90
CA ILE A 397 -19.16 17.48 -12.19
C ILE A 397 -19.74 16.15 -12.68
N PHE A 398 -19.82 15.17 -11.80
CA PHE A 398 -20.30 13.82 -12.09
C PHE A 398 -21.63 13.57 -11.36
N LYS A 399 -22.60 14.44 -11.62
CA LYS A 399 -23.95 14.33 -11.05
C LYS A 399 -24.60 13.04 -11.54
N ARG A 400 -25.34 12.40 -10.65
CA ARG A 400 -26.17 11.22 -10.96
C ARG A 400 -27.62 11.69 -11.15
N ASP A 401 -28.38 11.00 -11.99
CA ASP A 401 -29.77 11.38 -12.27
C ASP A 401 -30.59 11.35 -10.98
N ARG A 402 -31.32 12.45 -10.76
CA ARG A 402 -32.19 12.63 -9.59
C ARG A 402 -33.55 11.97 -9.78
N LYS A 403 -33.86 11.41 -10.95
CA LYS A 403 -35.15 10.78 -11.23
C LYS A 403 -35.39 9.45 -10.51
N ASP A 404 -34.33 8.72 -10.16
CA ASP A 404 -34.44 7.43 -9.46
C ASP A 404 -34.73 7.56 -7.95
N TRP A 405 -34.92 8.78 -7.45
CA TRP A 405 -35.07 9.09 -6.02
C TRP A 405 -36.54 9.14 -5.55
N LEU A 406 -37.48 9.13 -6.50
CA LEU A 406 -38.91 9.30 -6.26
C LEU A 406 -39.76 8.18 -6.88
N SER A 407 -39.13 7.09 -7.33
CA SER A 407 -39.81 5.91 -7.90
C SER A 407 -39.75 4.72 -6.96
#